data_AF-A0A954EC96-F1
#
_entry.id   AF-A0A954EC96-F1
#
_cell.length_a   1.000
_cell.length_b   1.000
_cell.length_c   1.000
_cell.angle_alpha   90.00
_cell.angle_beta   90.00
_cell.angle_gamma   90.00
#
_symmetry.space_group_name_H-M   'P 1'
#
loop_
_entity.id
_entity.type
_entity.pdbx_description
1 polymer ?
#
loop_
_entity_poly.entity_id
_entity_poly.type
_entity_poly.pdbx_seq_one_letter_code
_entity_poly.pdbx_strand_id
1 'polypeptide(L)'
;MSPNILLAVFAGLIVFTVVTVLLAGSPLVPPGFDVIVAMTIATVKASLVVLFFMHMIHDKPLNAILFTFSFVFVALFLVFAISDTGQYQKQIKNYQSSQIEAGLK
;
A
#
# COMPACT_ATOMS: atom_id res chain seq x y z
N MET A 1 4.20 -15.83 -22.69
CA MET A 1 3.72 -16.81 -21.68
C MET A 1 2.60 -17.64 -22.27
N SER A 2 2.47 -18.91 -21.88
CA SER A 2 1.31 -19.72 -22.27
C SER A 2 0.05 -19.23 -21.52
N PRO A 3 -1.14 -19.26 -22.16
CA PRO A 3 -2.38 -18.81 -21.54
C PRO A 3 -2.70 -19.49 -20.19
N ASN A 4 -2.26 -20.74 -20.02
CA ASN A 4 -2.50 -21.54 -18.82
C ASN A 4 -1.84 -20.93 -17.56
N ILE A 5 -0.66 -20.31 -17.70
CA ILE A 5 0.03 -19.67 -16.57
C ILE A 5 -0.74 -18.44 -16.10
N LEU A 6 -1.26 -17.64 -17.03
CA LEU A 6 -2.03 -16.44 -16.72
C LEU A 6 -3.33 -16.79 -15.99
N LEU A 7 -4.00 -17.86 -16.41
CA LEU A 7 -5.20 -18.38 -15.73
C LEU A 7 -4.90 -18.90 -14.32
N ALA A 8 -3.77 -19.60 -14.13
CA ALA A 8 -3.35 -20.06 -12.81
C ALA A 8 -3.04 -18.89 -11.86
N VAL A 9 -2.31 -17.87 -12.34
CA VAL A 9 -2.02 -16.66 -11.55
C VAL A 9 -3.31 -15.89 -11.26
N PHE A 10 -4.21 -15.77 -12.23
CA PHE A 10 -5.52 -15.14 -12.04
C PHE A 10 -6.34 -15.83 -10.93
N ALA A 11 -6.41 -17.16 -10.95
CA ALA A 11 -7.07 -17.92 -9.88
C ALA A 11 -6.42 -17.66 -8.51
N GLY A 12 -5.08 -17.61 -8.44
CA GLY A 12 -4.36 -17.21 -7.24
C GLY A 12 -4.72 -15.80 -6.74
N LEU A 13 -4.84 -14.83 -7.64
CA LEU A 13 -5.25 -13.45 -7.31
C LEU A 13 -6.68 -13.38 -6.76
N ILE A 14 -7.59 -14.21 -7.28
CA ILE A 14 -8.94 -14.34 -6.75
C ILE A 14 -8.91 -14.91 -5.34
N VAL A 15 -8.14 -15.99 -5.10
CA VAL A 15 -7.98 -16.57 -3.76
C VAL A 15 -7.46 -15.52 -2.76
N PHE A 16 -6.39 -14.79 -3.11
CA PHE A 16 -5.88 -13.71 -2.24
C PHE A 16 -6.93 -12.63 -1.98
N THR A 17 -7.76 -12.29 -2.96
CA THR A 17 -8.83 -11.29 -2.78
C THR A 17 -9.92 -11.78 -1.83
N VAL A 18 -10.35 -13.04 -1.95
CA VAL A 18 -11.30 -13.65 -1.02
C VAL A 18 -10.70 -13.65 0.39
N VAL A 19 -9.44 -14.08 0.53
CA VAL A 19 -8.73 -14.08 1.81
C VAL A 19 -8.68 -12.68 2.44
N THR A 20 -8.41 -11.62 1.67
CA THR A 20 -8.42 -10.25 2.21
C THR A 20 -9.79 -9.82 2.73
N VAL A 21 -10.88 -10.17 2.03
CA VAL A 21 -12.24 -9.82 2.47
C VAL A 21 -12.62 -10.61 3.73
N LEU A 22 -12.21 -11.88 3.82
CA LEU A 22 -12.48 -12.71 5.00
C LEU A 22 -11.69 -12.27 6.23
N LEU A 23 -10.47 -11.77 6.05
CA LEU A 23 -9.65 -11.27 7.16
C LEU A 23 -10.07 -9.88 7.61
N ALA A 24 -10.67 -9.07 6.73
CA ALA A 24 -11.07 -7.71 7.03
C ALA A 24 -12.09 -7.65 8.18
N GLY A 25 -11.67 -7.11 9.33
CA GLY A 25 -12.50 -7.00 10.53
C GLY A 25 -12.82 -8.33 11.21
N SER A 26 -12.11 -9.41 10.84
CA SER A 26 -12.31 -10.71 11.48
C SER A 26 -11.59 -10.79 12.82
N PRO A 27 -12.14 -11.49 13.82
CA PRO A 27 -11.46 -11.73 15.10
C PRO A 27 -10.28 -12.71 15.00
N LEU A 28 -10.00 -13.24 13.80
CA LEU A 28 -8.89 -14.16 13.55
C LEU A 28 -7.52 -13.43 13.56
N VAL A 29 -7.53 -12.12 13.32
CA VAL A 29 -6.31 -11.30 13.35
C VAL A 29 -6.17 -10.70 14.76
N PRO A 30 -4.99 -10.81 15.40
CA PRO A 30 -4.75 -10.17 16.68
C PRO A 30 -4.95 -8.65 16.60
N PRO A 31 -5.58 -8.02 17.61
CA PRO A 31 -5.82 -6.58 17.62
C PRO A 31 -4.53 -5.79 17.37
N GLY A 32 -4.55 -4.92 16.35
CA GLY A 32 -3.40 -4.08 15.98
C GLY A 32 -2.52 -4.64 14.87
N PHE A 33 -2.74 -5.89 14.43
CA PHE A 33 -2.02 -6.48 13.30
C PHE A 33 -2.76 -6.39 11.96
N ASP A 34 -3.98 -5.87 11.95
CA ASP A 34 -4.84 -5.79 10.76
C ASP A 34 -4.14 -5.13 9.57
N VAL A 35 -3.45 -4.01 9.82
CA VAL A 35 -2.74 -3.27 8.78
C VAL A 35 -1.54 -4.07 8.25
N ILE A 36 -0.78 -4.72 9.13
CA ILE A 36 0.42 -5.49 8.74
C ILE A 36 0.02 -6.70 7.88
N VAL A 37 -1.03 -7.41 8.30
CA VAL A 37 -1.56 -8.57 7.56
C VAL A 37 -2.12 -8.12 6.20
N ALA A 38 -2.93 -7.06 6.18
CA ALA A 38 -3.51 -6.53 4.95
C ALA A 38 -2.42 -6.05 3.96
N MET A 39 -1.42 -5.31 4.45
CA MET A 39 -0.30 -4.85 3.62
C MET A 39 0.54 -6.01 3.08
N THR A 40 0.79 -7.03 3.89
CA THR A 40 1.55 -8.22 3.46
C THR A 40 0.84 -8.92 2.29
N ILE A 41 -0.46 -9.18 2.42
CA ILE A 41 -1.24 -9.82 1.36
C ILE A 41 -1.29 -8.93 0.12
N ALA A 42 -1.45 -7.61 0.28
CA ALA A 42 -1.44 -6.66 -0.81
C ALA A 42 -0.09 -6.66 -1.56
N THR A 43 1.05 -6.72 -0.87
CA THR A 43 2.38 -6.79 -1.48
C THR A 43 2.56 -8.07 -2.29
N VAL A 44 2.12 -9.22 -1.77
CA VAL A 44 2.18 -10.49 -2.50
C VAL A 44 1.30 -10.44 -3.75
N LYS A 45 0.07 -9.91 -3.64
CA LYS A 45 -0.82 -9.75 -4.79
C LYS A 45 -0.19 -8.84 -5.86
N ALA A 46 0.39 -7.71 -5.45
CA ALA A 46 1.03 -6.76 -6.36
C ALA A 46 2.24 -7.38 -7.08
N SER A 47 3.07 -8.16 -6.37
CA SER A 47 4.22 -8.81 -6.98
C SER A 47 3.81 -9.85 -8.03
N LEU A 48 2.76 -10.63 -7.78
CA LEU A 48 2.19 -11.56 -8.77
C LEU A 48 1.71 -10.80 -10.03
N VAL A 49 1.03 -9.67 -9.87
CA VAL A 49 0.57 -8.86 -11.01
C VAL A 49 1.75 -8.32 -11.81
N VAL A 50 2.76 -7.76 -11.16
CA VAL A 50 3.93 -7.16 -11.82
C VAL A 50 4.75 -8.22 -12.55
N LEU A 51 5.00 -9.36 -11.92
CA LEU A 51 5.83 -10.42 -12.50
C LEU A 51 5.17 -11.07 -13.73
N PHE A 52 3.85 -11.33 -13.68
CA PHE A 52 3.16 -12.11 -14.71
C PHE A 52 2.35 -11.27 -15.69
N PHE A 53 1.51 -10.34 -15.21
CA PHE A 53 0.62 -9.55 -16.08
C PHE A 53 1.30 -8.32 -16.68
N MET A 54 2.25 -7.71 -15.98
CA MET A 54 3.10 -6.64 -16.53
C MET A 54 4.33 -7.17 -17.27
N HIS A 55 4.44 -8.49 -17.45
CA HIS A 55 5.52 -9.18 -18.17
C HIS A 55 6.93 -8.93 -17.64
N MET A 56 7.10 -8.41 -16.41
CA MET A 56 8.41 -7.98 -15.88
C MET A 56 9.46 -9.11 -15.88
N ILE A 57 9.05 -10.37 -15.73
CA ILE A 57 9.97 -11.53 -15.74
C ILE A 57 10.54 -11.87 -17.13
N HIS A 58 9.89 -11.46 -18.22
CA HIS A 58 10.35 -11.74 -19.60
C HIS A 58 10.75 -10.47 -20.38
N ASP A 59 10.50 -9.30 -19.81
CA ASP A 59 10.80 -8.03 -20.46
C ASP A 59 12.28 -7.64 -20.29
N LYS A 60 12.68 -6.56 -20.97
CA LYS A 60 14.03 -6.01 -20.88
C LYS A 60 14.37 -5.63 -19.43
N PRO A 61 15.61 -5.87 -18.96
CA PRO A 61 16.02 -5.55 -17.60
C PRO A 61 15.89 -4.06 -17.25
N LEU A 62 15.91 -3.19 -18.27
CA LEU A 62 15.66 -1.75 -18.14
C LEU A 62 14.31 -1.47 -17.46
N ASN A 63 13.24 -2.22 -17.79
CA ASN A 63 11.91 -1.98 -17.22
C ASN A 63 11.86 -2.31 -15.73
N ALA A 64 12.56 -3.36 -15.29
CA ALA A 64 12.68 -3.69 -13.86
C ALA A 64 13.49 -2.64 -13.09
N ILE A 65 14.55 -2.09 -13.69
CA ILE A 65 15.33 -0.99 -13.11
C ILE A 65 14.45 0.26 -12.94
N LEU A 66 13.75 0.68 -14.00
CA LEU A 66 12.86 1.85 -13.94
C LEU A 66 11.72 1.66 -12.94
N PHE A 67 11.13 0.47 -12.88
CA PHE A 67 10.10 0.14 -11.90
C PHE A 67 10.63 0.26 -10.47
N THR A 68 11.81 -0.31 -10.19
CA THR A 68 12.45 -0.20 -8.87
C THR A 68 12.80 1.25 -8.54
N PHE A 69 13.30 2.00 -9.52
CA PHE A 69 13.62 3.43 -9.36
C PHE A 69 12.38 4.27 -9.05
N SER A 70 11.21 3.91 -9.61
CA SER A 70 9.95 4.58 -9.28
C SER A 70 9.60 4.46 -7.78
N PHE A 71 9.88 3.30 -7.15
CA PHE A 71 9.68 3.12 -5.71
C PHE A 71 10.62 3.99 -4.87
N VAL A 72 11.85 4.22 -5.33
CA VAL A 72 12.78 5.14 -4.66
C VAL A 72 12.21 6.56 -4.64
N PHE A 73 11.67 7.03 -5.78
CA PHE A 73 11.02 8.34 -5.85
C PHE A 73 9.76 8.41 -5.00
N VAL A 74 8.92 7.37 -5.02
CA VAL A 74 7.73 7.30 -4.14
C VAL A 74 8.14 7.40 -2.68
N ALA A 75 9.14 6.64 -2.24
CA ALA A 75 9.63 6.68 -0.87
C ALA A 75 10.19 8.07 -0.50
N LEU A 76 10.96 8.68 -1.40
CA LEU A 76 11.51 10.03 -1.21
C LEU A 76 10.40 11.07 -1.05
N PHE A 77 9.41 11.08 -1.94
CA PHE A 77 8.27 11.99 -1.84
C PHE A 77 7.42 11.74 -0.60
N LEU A 78 7.21 10.47 -0.22
CA LEU A 78 6.43 10.12 0.97
C LEU A 78 7.10 10.63 2.25
N VAL A 79 8.43 10.48 2.35
CA VAL A 79 9.20 11.01 3.49
C VAL A 79 9.06 12.52 3.59
N PHE A 80 9.18 13.24 2.47
CA PHE A 80 8.99 14.69 2.48
C PHE A 80 7.55 15.10 2.82
N ALA A 81 6.55 14.44 2.27
CA ALA A 81 5.14 14.72 2.56
C ALA A 81 4.80 14.48 4.05
N ILE A 82 5.33 13.41 4.64
CA ILE A 82 5.14 13.11 6.07
C ILE A 82 5.88 14.14 6.93
N SER A 83 7.11 14.50 6.57
CA SER A 83 7.88 15.52 7.27
C SER A 83 7.16 16.86 7.26
N ASP A 84 6.62 17.26 6.11
CA ASP A 84 5.85 18.49 5.94
C ASP A 84 4.60 18.48 6.82
N THR A 85 3.79 17.43 6.73
CA THR A 85 2.58 17.25 7.55
C THR A 85 2.91 17.34 9.05
N GLY A 86 4.01 16.71 9.48
CA GLY A 86 4.45 16.74 10.88
C GLY A 86 4.78 18.15 11.39
N GLN A 87 5.34 19.02 10.54
CA GLN A 87 5.64 20.40 10.92
C GLN A 87 4.36 21.24 11.09
N TYR A 88 3.41 21.12 10.15
CA TYR A 88 2.17 21.91 10.18
C TYR A 88 1.15 21.42 11.22
N GLN A 89 1.18 20.14 11.59
CA GLN A 89 0.24 19.56 12.55
C GLN A 89 0.26 20.29 13.91
N LYS A 90 1.43 20.77 14.36
CA LYS A 90 1.53 21.54 15.60
C LYS A 90 0.82 22.89 15.51
N GLN A 91 0.96 23.58 14.39
CA GLN A 91 0.31 24.88 14.15
C GLN A 91 -1.20 24.74 14.06
N ILE A 92 -1.68 23.74 13.31
CA ILE A 92 -3.12 23.43 13.17
C ILE A 92 -3.75 23.13 14.53
N LYS A 93 -3.09 22.29 15.35
CA LYS A 93 -3.56 21.96 16.69
C LYS A 93 -3.68 23.20 17.58
N ASN A 94 -2.68 24.08 17.54
CA ASN A 94 -2.70 25.32 18.34
C ASN A 94 -3.84 26.26 17.91
N TYR A 95 -4.04 26.43 16.60
CA TYR A 95 -5.14 27.25 16.06
C TYR A 95 -6.52 26.68 16.46
N GLN A 96 -6.69 25.36 16.36
CA GLN A 96 -7.93 24.70 16.75
C GLN A 96 -8.23 24.87 18.26
N SER A 97 -7.23 24.71 19.12
CA SER A 97 -7.36 24.93 20.57
C SER A 97 -7.77 26.38 20.89
N SER A 98 -7.13 27.37 20.25
CA SER A 98 -7.48 28.78 20.48
C SER A 98 -8.90 29.13 20.05
N GLN A 99 -9.41 28.51 18.99
CA GLN A 99 -10.80 28.71 18.54
C GLN A 99 -11.81 28.06 19.50
N ILE A 100 -11.46 26.90 20.07
CA ILE A 100 -12.29 26.25 21.09
C ILE A 100 -12.37 27.11 22.36
N GLU A 101 -11.24 27.69 22.80
CA GLU A 101 -11.21 28.60 23.95
C GLU A 101 -11.95 29.93 23.72
N ALA A 102 -11.91 30.47 22.50
CA ALA A 102 -12.60 31.70 22.13
C ALA A 102 -14.12 31.49 21.96
N GLY A 103 -14.57 30.33 21.47
CA GLY A 103 -15.99 30.00 21.33
C GLY A 103 -16.68 29.59 22.64
N LEU A 104 -15.92 29.39 23.71
CA LEU A 104 -16.39 29.11 25.06
C LEU A 104 -16.56 30.38 25.93
N LYS A 105 -16.18 31.55 25.41
CA LYS A 105 -16.39 32.87 26.02
C LYS A 105 -17.48 33.64 25.29
#